data_AF-A0A2V4TJR9-F1
#
_entry.id   AF-A0A2V4TJR9-F1
#
_cell.length_a   1.000
_cell.length_b   1.000
_cell.length_c   1.000
_cell.angle_alpha   90.00
_cell.angle_beta   90.00
_cell.angle_gamma   90.00
#
_symmetry.space_group_name_H-M   'P 1'
#
loop_
_entity.id
_entity.type
_entity.pdbx_description
1 polymer ?
#
loop_
_entity_poly.entity_id
_entity_poly.type
_entity_poly.pdbx_seq_one_letter_code
_entity_poly.pdbx_strand_id
1 'polypeptide(L)'
;MSRIIQFSKAGGPEVLEFVDTPVRAPASTEVRLRVKAIGINRAESMWRTDIYIEPVRFPAGLGYEAAGIVDAVGADVTGIAVGDQVSVIPSFSMNQYFTYGEVITVPGYAVVKHPRSLTFEEAASIWMMFLTPYGALIEDAKVGKGDFVIVSAASSSVGLAAIQITNYAGGTPIALTRTPAKREPLLEAGAAHVIVTDEVDMVAEVMRITNGKGARVAFDPIGGPNFPKLISALSFQGTVYLYGALAEGDTPIPVLEMIAKMPTIKAHNVWLTTGDETRRQPAVEFIVKGLARGALKPVIDRTFTFDEMPEVHRYLENNGQFGKIVVTV
;
A
#
# COMPACT_ATOMS: atom_id res chain seq x y z
N MET A 1 25.34 5.86 18.36
CA MET A 1 25.18 5.76 16.90
C MET A 1 24.01 4.82 16.63
N SER A 2 23.39 4.92 15.46
CA SER A 2 22.34 4.04 14.96
C SER A 2 22.58 3.85 13.47
N ARG A 3 22.38 2.62 12.97
CA ARG A 3 22.46 2.34 11.53
C ARG A 3 21.17 2.75 10.85
N ILE A 4 21.30 3.33 9.68
CA ILE A 4 20.21 3.64 8.75
C ILE A 4 20.59 3.19 7.35
N ILE A 5 19.62 3.06 6.46
CA ILE A 5 19.88 2.88 5.02
C ILE A 5 19.82 4.24 4.32
N GLN A 6 20.82 4.53 3.50
CA GLN A 6 20.83 5.67 2.58
C GLN A 6 21.24 5.25 1.17
N PHE A 7 21.02 6.14 0.22
CA PHE A 7 21.53 6.02 -1.14
C PHE A 7 21.87 7.42 -1.69
N SER A 8 23.00 7.51 -2.39
CA SER A 8 23.56 8.79 -2.87
C SER A 8 23.26 9.10 -4.34
N LYS A 9 22.66 8.15 -5.05
CA LYS A 9 22.24 8.28 -6.46
C LYS A 9 21.13 7.27 -6.77
N ALA A 10 20.31 7.57 -7.77
CA ALA A 10 19.32 6.61 -8.27
C ALA A 10 20.02 5.35 -8.82
N GLY A 11 19.41 4.19 -8.64
CA GLY A 11 19.95 2.92 -9.16
C GLY A 11 19.19 1.70 -8.67
N GLY A 12 19.73 0.51 -8.94
CA GLY A 12 19.19 -0.76 -8.46
C GLY A 12 19.44 -0.98 -6.97
N PRO A 13 19.08 -2.14 -6.41
CA PRO A 13 19.28 -2.44 -4.99
C PRO A 13 20.71 -2.26 -4.46
N GLU A 14 21.72 -2.30 -5.34
CA GLU A 14 23.14 -2.09 -5.03
C GLU A 14 23.50 -0.66 -4.56
N VAL A 15 22.63 0.33 -4.73
CA VAL A 15 22.89 1.70 -4.22
C VAL A 15 22.55 1.88 -2.74
N LEU A 16 21.94 0.87 -2.10
CA LEU A 16 21.56 0.92 -0.69
C LEU A 16 22.79 0.68 0.19
N GLU A 17 23.11 1.65 1.04
CA GLU A 17 24.28 1.64 1.92
C GLU A 17 23.85 1.80 3.38
N PHE A 18 24.50 1.04 4.28
CA PHE A 18 24.37 1.26 5.71
C PHE A 18 25.25 2.42 6.14
N VAL A 19 24.65 3.38 6.84
CA VAL A 19 25.34 4.54 7.38
C VAL A 19 25.09 4.65 8.88
N ASP A 20 26.16 4.79 9.66
CA ASP A 20 26.09 5.08 11.08
C ASP A 20 25.80 6.57 11.31
N THR A 21 24.73 6.88 12.04
CA THR A 21 24.34 8.26 12.36
C THR A 21 24.22 8.50 13.86
N PRO A 22 24.46 9.73 14.35
CA PRO A 22 24.19 10.06 15.75
C PRO A 22 22.68 10.09 16.00
N VAL A 23 22.24 9.50 17.11
CA VAL A 23 20.84 9.53 17.54
C VAL A 23 20.54 10.91 18.11
N ARG A 24 19.84 11.76 17.35
CA ARG A 24 19.48 13.13 17.74
C ARG A 24 18.16 13.14 18.52
N ALA A 25 18.01 14.10 19.43
CA ALA A 25 16.72 14.35 20.08
C ALA A 25 15.66 14.75 19.03
N PRO A 26 14.40 14.31 19.16
CA PRO A 26 13.32 14.76 18.29
C PRO A 26 13.07 16.26 18.50
N ALA A 27 12.66 16.96 17.44
CA ALA A 27 12.08 18.30 17.52
C ALA A 27 10.74 18.28 18.29
N SER A 28 10.15 19.45 18.55
CA SER A 28 8.97 19.56 19.40
C SER A 28 7.75 18.79 18.87
N THR A 29 7.61 18.64 17.56
CA THR A 29 6.49 17.93 16.91
C THR A 29 6.84 16.50 16.47
N GLU A 30 8.02 16.00 16.83
CA GLU A 30 8.53 14.72 16.37
C GLU A 30 8.50 13.64 17.47
N VAL A 31 8.49 12.40 17.03
CA VAL A 31 8.63 11.21 17.88
C VAL A 31 9.82 10.41 17.39
N ARG A 32 10.61 9.89 18.32
CA ARG A 32 11.70 8.98 18.01
C ARG A 32 11.37 7.56 18.49
N LEU A 33 11.69 6.59 17.64
CA LEU A 33 11.33 5.19 17.82
C LEU A 33 12.56 4.31 17.69
N ARG A 34 12.66 3.31 18.58
CA ARG A 34 13.47 2.12 18.33
C ARG A 34 12.66 1.17 17.45
N VAL A 35 13.08 1.02 16.21
CA VAL A 35 12.39 0.21 15.21
C VAL A 35 12.54 -1.26 15.56
N LYS A 36 11.48 -2.03 15.30
CA LYS A 36 11.41 -3.48 15.49
C LYS A 36 11.04 -4.21 14.22
N ALA A 37 10.22 -3.59 13.38
CA ALA A 37 9.93 -4.09 12.06
C ALA A 37 9.67 -2.93 11.09
N ILE A 38 9.98 -3.15 9.82
CA ILE A 38 9.76 -2.22 8.71
C ILE A 38 8.88 -2.91 7.68
N GLY A 39 7.84 -2.20 7.22
CA GLY A 39 7.00 -2.66 6.13
C GLY A 39 7.54 -2.18 4.80
N ILE A 40 7.74 -3.10 3.85
CA ILE A 40 8.31 -2.78 2.53
C ILE A 40 7.19 -2.54 1.52
N ASN A 41 7.28 -1.48 0.71
CA ASN A 41 6.32 -1.17 -0.36
C ASN A 41 7.00 -1.00 -1.71
N ARG A 42 6.19 -1.01 -2.78
CA ARG A 42 6.67 -0.72 -4.14
C ARG A 42 7.14 0.73 -4.27
N ALA A 43 6.56 1.65 -3.48
CA ALA A 43 6.92 3.06 -3.50
C ALA A 43 8.40 3.29 -3.17
N GLU A 44 9.00 2.52 -2.27
CA GLU A 44 10.41 2.64 -1.92
C GLU A 44 11.36 2.17 -3.03
N SER A 45 10.95 1.19 -3.85
CA SER A 45 11.69 0.79 -5.05
C SER A 45 11.64 1.90 -6.12
N MET A 46 10.44 2.44 -6.37
CA MET A 46 10.23 3.58 -7.29
C MET A 46 10.98 4.84 -6.84
N TRP A 47 11.03 5.09 -5.53
CA TRP A 47 11.82 6.15 -4.91
C TRP A 47 13.32 5.94 -5.16
N ARG A 48 13.84 4.73 -4.90
CA ARG A 48 15.25 4.42 -5.12
C ARG A 48 15.69 4.61 -6.57
N THR A 49 14.79 4.37 -7.54
CA THR A 49 15.08 4.56 -8.97
C THR A 49 14.77 5.96 -9.50
N ASP A 50 14.31 6.89 -8.65
CA ASP A 50 13.89 8.26 -9.02
C ASP A 50 12.76 8.28 -10.08
N ILE A 51 11.93 7.23 -10.10
CA ILE A 51 10.71 7.13 -10.90
C ILE A 51 9.52 7.19 -9.95
N TYR A 52 9.36 8.35 -9.30
CA TYR A 52 8.33 8.56 -8.28
C TYR A 52 7.57 9.87 -8.51
N ILE A 53 6.52 10.09 -7.72
CA ILE A 53 5.62 11.26 -7.86
C ILE A 53 6.27 12.59 -7.47
N GLU A 54 7.42 12.56 -6.81
CA GLU A 54 8.24 13.73 -6.49
C GLU A 54 9.72 13.37 -6.68
N PRO A 55 10.59 14.35 -7.03
CA PRO A 55 12.01 14.09 -7.24
C PRO A 55 12.75 13.80 -5.93
N VAL A 56 13.71 12.88 -5.99
CA VAL A 56 14.55 12.50 -4.85
C VAL A 56 15.62 13.56 -4.56
N ARG A 57 15.81 13.91 -3.28
CA ARG A 57 16.91 14.76 -2.81
C ARG A 57 18.02 13.91 -2.20
N PHE A 58 19.15 13.80 -2.90
CA PHE A 58 20.29 12.99 -2.48
C PHE A 58 21.23 13.73 -1.50
N PRO A 59 21.92 13.01 -0.58
CA PRO A 59 21.69 11.60 -0.23
C PRO A 59 20.34 11.43 0.48
N ALA A 60 19.64 10.33 0.17
CA ALA A 60 18.27 10.10 0.63
C ALA A 60 18.18 8.86 1.52
N GLY A 61 17.27 8.91 2.50
CA GLY A 61 16.73 7.72 3.17
C GLY A 61 15.51 7.19 2.42
N LEU A 62 14.89 6.13 2.95
CA LEU A 62 13.67 5.54 2.38
C LEU A 62 12.77 4.89 3.45
N GLY A 63 11.52 4.64 3.06
CA GLY A 63 10.53 3.95 3.85
C GLY A 63 9.44 4.85 4.41
N TYR A 64 8.21 4.34 4.39
CA TYR A 64 7.05 5.01 4.97
C TYR A 64 6.53 4.38 6.26
N GLU A 65 6.77 3.09 6.46
CA GLU A 65 6.13 2.33 7.53
C GLU A 65 7.15 1.57 8.36
N ALA A 66 6.93 1.59 9.67
CA ALA A 66 7.65 0.81 10.65
C ALA A 66 6.76 0.57 11.87
N ALA A 67 7.13 -0.39 12.70
CA ALA A 67 6.59 -0.56 14.03
C ALA A 67 7.75 -0.64 15.03
N GLY A 68 7.55 -0.10 16.22
CA GLY A 68 8.61 0.02 17.21
C GLY A 68 8.14 0.55 18.55
N ILE A 69 9.12 0.88 19.39
CA ILE A 69 8.89 1.39 20.74
C ILE A 69 9.36 2.83 20.79
N VAL A 70 8.51 3.73 21.28
CA VAL A 70 8.83 5.14 21.45
C VAL A 70 9.93 5.30 22.49
N ASP A 71 11.03 5.97 22.12
CA ASP A 71 12.17 6.21 23.01
C ASP A 71 12.32 7.68 23.43
N ALA A 72 11.79 8.62 22.65
CA ALA A 72 11.71 10.05 22.98
C ALA A 72 10.53 10.71 22.24
N VAL A 73 9.98 11.76 22.85
CA VAL A 73 8.80 12.48 22.34
C VAL A 73 9.07 13.99 22.44
N GLY A 74 8.77 14.73 21.37
CA GLY A 74 8.81 16.18 21.34
C GLY A 74 7.72 16.82 22.22
N ALA A 75 7.97 18.04 22.68
CA ALA A 75 7.11 18.73 23.65
C ALA A 75 5.66 18.99 23.18
N ASP A 76 5.44 19.10 21.87
CA ASP A 76 4.14 19.42 21.27
C ASP A 76 3.36 18.16 20.83
N VAL A 77 3.95 16.97 20.98
CA VAL A 77 3.30 15.71 20.64
C VAL A 77 2.37 15.29 21.79
N THR A 78 1.12 15.00 21.44
CA THR A 78 0.11 14.54 22.39
C THR A 78 -0.31 13.10 22.09
N GLY A 79 -0.88 12.40 23.09
CA GLY A 79 -1.41 11.04 22.93
C GLY A 79 -0.38 9.92 22.85
N ILE A 80 0.91 10.22 22.62
CA ILE A 80 2.02 9.27 22.54
C ILE A 80 3.01 9.51 23.70
N ALA A 81 3.50 8.44 24.32
CA ALA A 81 4.46 8.49 25.42
C ALA A 81 5.64 7.53 25.21
N VAL A 82 6.76 7.81 25.88
CA VAL A 82 7.91 6.90 25.93
C VAL A 82 7.49 5.53 26.45
N GLY A 83 7.92 4.46 25.75
CA GLY A 83 7.55 3.08 26.05
C GLY A 83 6.29 2.58 25.32
N ASP A 84 5.53 3.46 24.64
CA ASP A 84 4.42 3.03 23.81
C ASP A 84 4.90 2.18 22.62
N GLN A 85 4.14 1.15 22.28
CA GLN A 85 4.28 0.40 21.03
C GLN A 85 3.44 1.06 19.95
N VAL A 86 4.08 1.45 18.87
CA VAL A 86 3.47 2.30 17.85
C VAL A 86 3.87 1.86 16.46
N SER A 87 3.03 2.22 15.49
CA SER A 87 3.32 2.12 14.06
C SER A 87 3.45 3.52 13.46
N VAL A 88 4.25 3.59 12.39
CA VAL A 88 4.37 4.76 11.52
C VAL A 88 3.49 4.55 10.30
N ILE A 89 2.69 5.56 9.96
CA ILE A 89 1.76 5.54 8.82
C ILE A 89 2.27 6.42 7.66
N PRO A 90 1.99 6.09 6.39
CA PRO A 90 2.52 6.80 5.21
C PRO A 90 1.88 8.19 5.03
N SER A 91 2.36 9.18 5.79
CA SER A 91 1.73 10.53 5.88
C SER A 91 2.70 11.69 5.66
N PHE A 92 3.92 11.42 5.20
CA PHE A 92 4.97 12.41 5.00
C PHE A 92 5.76 12.10 3.73
N SER A 93 6.58 13.04 3.26
CA SER A 93 7.52 12.81 2.16
C SER A 93 8.79 12.07 2.61
N MET A 94 9.28 11.15 1.78
CA MET A 94 10.59 10.49 1.99
C MET A 94 11.78 11.46 1.87
N ASN A 95 11.58 12.66 1.31
CA ASN A 95 12.56 13.76 1.39
C ASN A 95 12.68 14.37 2.78
N GLN A 96 11.71 14.15 3.67
CA GLN A 96 11.66 14.76 5.00
C GLN A 96 11.97 13.76 6.11
N TYR A 97 11.44 12.54 5.99
CA TYR A 97 11.60 11.48 6.98
C TYR A 97 11.79 10.13 6.30
N PHE A 98 12.28 9.14 7.05
CA PHE A 98 12.52 7.78 6.57
C PHE A 98 12.23 6.78 7.69
N THR A 99 11.96 5.53 7.33
CA THR A 99 11.73 4.45 8.31
C THR A 99 12.78 3.35 8.29
N TYR A 100 13.70 3.35 7.32
CA TYR A 100 14.76 2.35 7.21
C TYR A 100 15.94 2.68 8.14
N GLY A 101 15.80 2.34 9.42
CA GLY A 101 16.85 2.53 10.43
C GLY A 101 16.53 1.84 11.75
N GLU A 102 17.54 1.63 12.59
CA GLU A 102 17.38 1.03 13.92
C GLU A 102 16.69 2.00 14.91
N VAL A 103 17.02 3.30 14.79
CA VAL A 103 16.39 4.39 15.51
C VAL A 103 16.03 5.48 14.51
N ILE A 104 14.74 5.81 14.42
CA ILE A 104 14.21 6.80 13.47
C ILE A 104 13.46 7.89 14.19
N THR A 105 13.44 9.08 13.60
CA THR A 105 12.60 10.19 14.03
C THR A 105 11.58 10.48 12.93
N VAL A 106 10.31 10.60 13.31
CA VAL A 106 9.17 10.81 12.39
C VAL A 106 8.23 11.86 13.00
N PRO A 107 7.35 12.50 12.20
CA PRO A 107 6.42 13.47 12.75
C PRO A 107 5.37 12.78 13.62
N GLY A 108 5.04 13.36 14.77
CA GLY A 108 4.11 12.73 15.73
C GLY A 108 2.72 12.46 15.16
N TYR A 109 2.27 13.26 14.20
CA TYR A 109 0.98 13.05 13.51
C TYR A 109 0.92 11.77 12.66
N ALA A 110 2.08 11.20 12.32
CA ALA A 110 2.21 9.97 11.54
C ALA A 110 2.43 8.74 12.44
N VAL A 111 2.25 8.87 13.75
CA VAL A 111 2.44 7.80 14.73
C VAL A 111 1.11 7.42 15.36
N VAL A 112 0.81 6.13 15.37
CA VAL A 112 -0.41 5.57 15.94
C VAL A 112 -0.10 4.40 16.85
N LYS A 113 -0.83 4.25 17.96
CA LYS A 113 -0.70 3.06 18.81
C LYS A 113 -1.33 1.87 18.11
N HIS A 114 -0.67 0.72 18.15
CA HIS A 114 -1.26 -0.54 17.71
C HIS A 114 -1.63 -1.41 18.91
N PRO A 115 -2.60 -2.34 18.77
CA PRO A 115 -2.92 -3.30 19.81
C PRO A 115 -1.67 -4.11 20.22
N ARG A 116 -1.51 -4.36 21.52
CA ARG A 116 -0.43 -5.22 22.07
C ARG A 116 -0.54 -6.69 21.63
N SER A 117 -1.67 -7.09 21.07
CA SER A 117 -1.87 -8.44 20.53
C SER A 117 -1.18 -8.66 19.19
N LEU A 118 -0.80 -7.59 18.48
CA LEU A 118 -0.07 -7.71 17.23
C LEU A 118 1.42 -7.86 17.48
N THR A 119 2.08 -8.71 16.71
CA THR A 119 3.55 -8.67 16.63
C THR A 119 4.01 -7.38 15.94
N PHE A 120 5.28 -7.01 16.06
CA PHE A 120 5.78 -5.83 15.37
C PHE A 120 5.76 -6.00 13.85
N GLU A 121 5.98 -7.21 13.36
CA GLU A 121 5.88 -7.57 11.94
C GLU A 121 4.47 -7.35 11.41
N GLU A 122 3.45 -7.81 12.14
CA GLU A 122 2.05 -7.54 11.81
C GLU A 122 1.76 -6.04 11.88
N ALA A 123 2.22 -5.35 12.92
CA ALA A 123 2.01 -3.92 13.10
C ALA A 123 2.67 -3.05 12.01
N ALA A 124 3.80 -3.49 11.45
CA ALA A 124 4.49 -2.84 10.33
C ALA A 124 3.85 -3.18 8.97
N SER A 125 2.89 -4.11 8.93
CA SER A 125 2.27 -4.64 7.70
C SER A 125 0.88 -4.10 7.43
N ILE A 126 0.44 -3.02 8.07
CA ILE A 126 -0.97 -2.60 8.06
C ILE A 126 -1.21 -1.38 7.17
N TRP A 127 -0.47 -0.30 7.35
CA TRP A 127 -1.00 1.03 7.08
C TRP A 127 -1.04 1.39 5.60
N MET A 128 0.05 1.24 4.85
CA MET A 128 0.08 1.48 3.40
C MET A 128 -0.89 0.56 2.69
N MET A 129 -0.94 -0.73 3.07
CA MET A 129 -1.80 -1.68 2.37
C MET A 129 -3.28 -1.39 2.58
N PHE A 130 -3.71 -0.96 3.78
CA PHE A 130 -5.12 -0.66 4.03
C PHE A 130 -5.53 0.79 3.77
N LEU A 131 -4.69 1.79 4.04
CA LEU A 131 -5.01 3.20 3.79
C LEU A 131 -5.16 3.51 2.30
N THR A 132 -4.34 2.86 1.46
CA THR A 132 -4.38 3.05 0.01
C THR A 132 -5.77 2.70 -0.58
N PRO A 133 -6.32 1.49 -0.41
CA PRO A 133 -7.66 1.16 -0.87
C PRO A 133 -8.77 1.83 -0.05
N TYR A 134 -8.56 2.18 1.23
CA TYR A 134 -9.57 2.88 2.02
C TYR A 134 -10.01 4.21 1.37
N GLY A 135 -9.05 5.08 1.00
CA GLY A 135 -9.38 6.37 0.41
C GLY A 135 -10.16 6.25 -0.91
N ALA A 136 -9.80 5.28 -1.75
CA ALA A 136 -10.47 5.05 -3.02
C ALA A 136 -11.83 4.35 -2.85
N LEU A 137 -11.87 3.23 -2.12
CA LEU A 137 -13.03 2.35 -2.07
C LEU A 137 -14.07 2.79 -1.05
N ILE A 138 -13.66 3.38 0.07
CA ILE A 138 -14.56 3.76 1.16
C ILE A 138 -14.93 5.24 1.09
N GLU A 139 -13.95 6.13 1.07
CA GLU A 139 -14.24 7.58 1.11
C GLU A 139 -14.87 8.07 -0.20
N ASP A 140 -14.27 7.70 -1.33
CA ASP A 140 -14.64 8.24 -2.63
C ASP A 140 -15.69 7.39 -3.36
N ALA A 141 -15.38 6.12 -3.65
CA ALA A 141 -16.28 5.23 -4.37
C ALA A 141 -17.48 4.79 -3.54
N LYS A 142 -17.39 4.83 -2.21
CA LYS A 142 -18.42 4.37 -1.26
C LYS A 142 -18.94 2.97 -1.59
N VAL A 143 -18.01 2.04 -1.81
CA VAL A 143 -18.28 0.64 -2.11
C VAL A 143 -19.25 0.07 -1.08
N GLY A 144 -20.24 -0.67 -1.57
CA GLY A 144 -21.23 -1.33 -0.74
C GLY A 144 -21.91 -2.50 -1.44
N LYS A 145 -23.04 -2.92 -0.88
CA LYS A 145 -23.82 -4.05 -1.40
C LYS A 145 -24.23 -3.84 -2.86
N GLY A 146 -23.91 -4.82 -3.69
CA GLY A 146 -24.22 -4.82 -5.12
C GLY A 146 -23.11 -4.27 -6.01
N ASP A 147 -22.06 -3.70 -5.41
CA ASP A 147 -20.89 -3.24 -6.16
C ASP A 147 -19.93 -4.39 -6.44
N PHE A 148 -19.53 -4.51 -7.70
CA PHE A 148 -18.41 -5.35 -8.10
C PHE A 148 -17.16 -4.50 -8.24
N VAL A 149 -16.06 -4.94 -7.64
CA VAL A 149 -14.77 -4.23 -7.61
C VAL A 149 -13.71 -5.12 -8.26
N ILE A 150 -13.19 -4.71 -9.42
CA ILE A 150 -12.03 -5.35 -10.04
C ILE A 150 -10.77 -4.92 -9.28
N VAL A 151 -9.97 -5.89 -8.86
CA VAL A 151 -8.68 -5.67 -8.19
C VAL A 151 -7.57 -6.24 -9.06
N SER A 152 -6.81 -5.36 -9.71
CA SER A 152 -5.62 -5.73 -10.46
C SER A 152 -4.42 -6.00 -9.54
N ALA A 153 -3.47 -6.83 -9.99
CA ALA A 153 -2.31 -7.26 -9.19
C ALA A 153 -2.74 -7.75 -7.79
N ALA A 154 -3.80 -8.57 -7.75
CA ALA A 154 -4.55 -8.86 -6.54
C ALA A 154 -3.74 -9.53 -5.43
N SER A 155 -2.63 -10.21 -5.76
CA SER A 155 -1.75 -10.84 -4.78
C SER A 155 -0.77 -9.88 -4.10
N SER A 156 -0.69 -8.63 -4.53
CA SER A 156 0.08 -7.61 -3.82
C SER A 156 -0.55 -7.33 -2.45
N SER A 157 0.22 -6.83 -1.48
CA SER A 157 -0.32 -6.43 -0.17
C SER A 157 -1.53 -5.49 -0.30
N VAL A 158 -1.42 -4.45 -1.14
CA VAL A 158 -2.53 -3.51 -1.40
C VAL A 158 -3.72 -4.20 -2.07
N GLY A 159 -3.49 -5.12 -3.01
CA GLY A 159 -4.55 -5.91 -3.64
C GLY A 159 -5.31 -6.79 -2.65
N LEU A 160 -4.61 -7.49 -1.77
CA LEU A 160 -5.22 -8.30 -0.70
C LEU A 160 -6.02 -7.42 0.27
N ALA A 161 -5.50 -6.25 0.64
CA ALA A 161 -6.24 -5.29 1.44
C ALA A 161 -7.49 -4.76 0.73
N ALA A 162 -7.43 -4.50 -0.59
CA ALA A 162 -8.58 -4.05 -1.37
C ALA A 162 -9.71 -5.10 -1.41
N ILE A 163 -9.34 -6.39 -1.53
CA ILE A 163 -10.28 -7.52 -1.42
C ILE A 163 -10.97 -7.50 -0.05
N GLN A 164 -10.19 -7.44 1.03
CA GLN A 164 -10.73 -7.44 2.39
C GLN A 164 -11.61 -6.23 2.68
N ILE A 165 -11.21 -5.02 2.24
CA ILE A 165 -12.00 -3.79 2.41
C ILE A 165 -13.31 -3.87 1.62
N THR A 166 -13.27 -4.39 0.39
CA THR A 166 -14.48 -4.55 -0.43
C THR A 166 -15.47 -5.49 0.25
N ASN A 167 -14.99 -6.63 0.75
CA ASN A 167 -15.81 -7.56 1.54
C ASN A 167 -16.37 -6.90 2.81
N TYR A 168 -15.53 -6.17 3.54
CA TYR A 168 -15.93 -5.52 4.78
C TYR A 168 -17.00 -4.44 4.56
N ALA A 169 -16.97 -3.77 3.40
CA ALA A 169 -17.99 -2.82 2.97
C ALA A 169 -19.26 -3.49 2.40
N GLY A 170 -19.23 -4.81 2.15
CA GLY A 170 -20.33 -5.59 1.60
C GLY A 170 -20.38 -5.64 0.08
N GLY A 171 -19.33 -5.19 -0.61
CA GLY A 171 -19.16 -5.36 -2.06
C GLY A 171 -18.63 -6.74 -2.43
N THR A 172 -18.42 -6.94 -3.74
CA THR A 172 -17.97 -8.21 -4.33
C THR A 172 -16.63 -8.01 -5.04
N PRO A 173 -15.50 -8.49 -4.47
CA PRO A 173 -14.19 -8.35 -5.10
C PRO A 173 -13.98 -9.39 -6.22
N ILE A 174 -13.54 -8.91 -7.39
CA ILE A 174 -13.10 -9.71 -8.54
C ILE A 174 -11.58 -9.53 -8.66
N ALA A 175 -10.82 -10.54 -8.23
CA ALA A 175 -9.38 -10.51 -8.26
C ALA A 175 -8.83 -10.89 -9.64
N LEU A 176 -7.91 -10.09 -10.18
CA LEU A 176 -7.16 -10.43 -11.38
C LEU A 176 -5.76 -10.95 -11.01
N THR A 177 -5.40 -12.08 -11.62
CA THR A 177 -4.03 -12.63 -11.60
C THR A 177 -3.66 -13.09 -13.00
N ARG A 178 -2.36 -13.15 -13.30
CA ARG A 178 -1.88 -13.65 -14.60
C ARG A 178 -1.95 -15.16 -14.68
N THR A 179 -1.37 -15.83 -13.68
CA THR A 179 -1.18 -17.28 -13.64
C THR A 179 -2.10 -17.97 -12.64
N PRO A 180 -2.43 -19.26 -12.84
CA PRO A 180 -3.34 -20.00 -11.97
C PRO A 180 -2.76 -20.31 -10.59
N ALA A 181 -1.45 -20.23 -10.41
CA ALA A 181 -0.77 -20.57 -9.15
C ALA A 181 -1.29 -19.75 -7.94
N LYS A 182 -1.87 -18.57 -8.19
CA LYS A 182 -2.41 -17.68 -7.15
C LYS A 182 -3.94 -17.73 -7.05
N ARG A 183 -4.62 -18.61 -7.79
CA ARG A 183 -6.09 -18.72 -7.79
C ARG A 183 -6.64 -19.07 -6.41
N GLU A 184 -6.26 -20.23 -5.87
CA GLU A 184 -6.75 -20.67 -4.55
C GLU A 184 -6.34 -19.72 -3.42
N PRO A 185 -5.07 -19.26 -3.32
CA PRO A 185 -4.71 -18.27 -2.32
C PRO A 185 -5.55 -16.98 -2.36
N LEU A 186 -5.93 -16.51 -3.55
CA LEU A 186 -6.80 -15.32 -3.68
C LEU A 186 -8.24 -15.58 -3.22
N LEU A 187 -8.77 -16.77 -3.49
CA LEU A 187 -10.09 -17.19 -2.97
C LEU A 187 -10.06 -17.28 -1.44
N GLU A 188 -9.03 -17.89 -0.87
CA GLU A 188 -8.82 -17.96 0.58
C GLU A 188 -8.66 -16.59 1.23
N ALA A 189 -8.03 -15.64 0.52
CA ALA A 189 -7.92 -14.24 0.94
C ALA A 189 -9.25 -13.46 0.85
N GLY A 190 -10.31 -14.10 0.34
CA GLY A 190 -11.67 -13.56 0.30
C GLY A 190 -12.10 -13.00 -1.06
N ALA A 191 -11.36 -13.23 -2.14
CA ALA A 191 -11.87 -12.88 -3.47
C ALA A 191 -13.17 -13.69 -3.74
N ALA A 192 -14.24 -13.02 -4.14
CA ALA A 192 -15.47 -13.72 -4.51
C ALA A 192 -15.31 -14.42 -5.87
N HIS A 193 -14.51 -13.81 -6.75
CA HIS A 193 -14.15 -14.34 -8.04
C HIS A 193 -12.67 -14.09 -8.33
N VAL A 194 -12.03 -15.05 -9.00
CA VAL A 194 -10.65 -14.90 -9.49
C VAL A 194 -10.61 -15.15 -10.98
N ILE A 195 -10.10 -14.18 -11.73
CA ILE A 195 -9.91 -14.26 -13.17
C ILE A 195 -8.41 -14.41 -13.43
N VAL A 196 -8.05 -15.54 -14.07
CA VAL A 196 -6.68 -15.82 -14.52
C VAL A 196 -6.58 -15.32 -15.96
N THR A 197 -5.98 -14.16 -16.15
CA THR A 197 -6.04 -13.42 -17.42
C THR A 197 -5.30 -14.09 -18.57
N ASP A 198 -4.40 -15.04 -18.27
CA ASP A 198 -3.69 -15.82 -19.29
C ASP A 198 -4.53 -17.01 -19.79
N GLU A 199 -5.60 -17.39 -19.07
CA GLU A 199 -6.46 -18.53 -19.41
C GLU A 199 -7.76 -18.13 -20.09
N VAL A 200 -8.32 -16.96 -19.71
CA VAL A 200 -9.66 -16.53 -20.15
C VAL A 200 -9.67 -15.05 -20.55
N ASP A 201 -10.64 -14.67 -21.39
CA ASP A 201 -10.92 -13.27 -21.67
C ASP A 201 -11.49 -12.57 -20.43
N MET A 202 -10.71 -11.63 -19.89
CA MET A 202 -11.06 -10.89 -18.69
C MET A 202 -12.36 -10.09 -18.83
N VAL A 203 -12.61 -9.47 -19.99
CA VAL A 203 -13.80 -8.64 -20.20
C VAL A 203 -15.05 -9.52 -20.24
N ALA A 204 -14.99 -10.60 -21.01
CA ALA A 204 -16.10 -11.55 -21.11
C ALA A 204 -16.44 -12.15 -19.74
N GLU A 205 -15.43 -12.50 -18.95
CA GLU A 205 -15.61 -13.10 -17.64
C GLU A 205 -16.17 -12.11 -16.60
N VAL A 206 -15.71 -10.86 -16.60
CA VAL A 206 -16.32 -9.81 -15.78
C VAL A 206 -17.78 -9.60 -16.16
N MET A 207 -18.11 -9.56 -17.46
CA MET A 207 -19.49 -9.42 -17.90
C MET A 207 -20.34 -10.60 -17.45
N ARG A 208 -19.83 -11.84 -17.53
CA ARG A 208 -20.53 -13.02 -17.03
C ARG A 208 -20.81 -12.92 -15.52
N ILE A 209 -19.79 -12.59 -14.72
CA ILE A 209 -19.90 -12.43 -13.25
C ILE A 209 -20.93 -11.36 -12.87
N THR A 210 -20.97 -10.28 -13.65
CA THR A 210 -21.79 -9.09 -13.37
C THR A 210 -23.14 -9.09 -14.09
N ASN A 211 -23.55 -10.21 -14.70
CA ASN A 211 -24.77 -10.35 -15.49
C ASN A 211 -24.89 -9.28 -16.61
N GLY A 212 -23.80 -9.04 -17.32
CA GLY A 212 -23.68 -8.10 -18.44
C GLY A 212 -23.58 -6.63 -18.03
N LYS A 213 -23.57 -6.31 -16.73
CA LYS A 213 -23.53 -4.91 -16.26
C LYS A 213 -22.14 -4.29 -16.27
N GLY A 214 -21.09 -5.11 -16.13
CA GLY A 214 -19.73 -4.64 -15.85
C GLY A 214 -19.51 -4.31 -14.37
N ALA A 215 -18.26 -4.16 -13.98
CA ALA A 215 -17.89 -3.80 -12.61
C ALA A 215 -18.02 -2.29 -12.37
N ARG A 216 -18.54 -1.87 -11.21
CA ARG A 216 -18.68 -0.44 -10.91
C ARG A 216 -17.32 0.22 -10.68
N VAL A 217 -16.39 -0.50 -10.04
CA VAL A 217 -15.09 0.03 -9.66
C VAL A 217 -13.98 -0.88 -10.17
N ALA A 218 -12.90 -0.30 -10.67
CA ALA A 218 -11.62 -0.97 -10.85
C ALA A 218 -10.55 -0.26 -10.01
N PHE A 219 -9.74 -1.03 -9.30
CA PHE A 219 -8.65 -0.54 -8.46
C PHE A 219 -7.32 -1.08 -9.00
N ASP A 220 -6.57 -0.21 -9.68
CA ASP A 220 -5.49 -0.62 -10.59
C ASP A 220 -4.14 0.04 -10.26
N PRO A 221 -3.10 -0.74 -9.91
CA PRO A 221 -1.73 -0.25 -9.80
C PRO A 221 -0.92 -0.38 -11.09
N ILE A 222 -1.53 -0.90 -12.17
CA ILE A 222 -0.76 -1.37 -13.34
C ILE A 222 -0.70 -0.31 -14.43
N GLY A 223 -1.85 0.16 -14.92
CA GLY A 223 -1.94 0.96 -16.14
C GLY A 223 -1.50 0.17 -17.39
N GLY A 224 -0.89 0.89 -18.34
CA GLY A 224 -0.26 0.31 -19.52
C GLY A 224 -1.24 -0.25 -20.57
N PRO A 225 -0.76 -1.13 -21.47
CA PRO A 225 -1.51 -1.56 -22.65
C PRO A 225 -2.83 -2.30 -22.39
N ASN A 226 -3.02 -2.87 -21.20
CA ASN A 226 -4.25 -3.59 -20.83
C ASN A 226 -5.32 -2.67 -20.22
N PHE A 227 -5.02 -1.41 -19.97
CA PHE A 227 -5.97 -0.46 -19.39
C PHE A 227 -7.27 -0.30 -20.21
N PRO A 228 -7.26 -0.29 -21.56
CA PRO A 228 -8.50 -0.30 -22.34
C PRO A 228 -9.43 -1.47 -22.02
N LYS A 229 -8.89 -2.66 -21.74
CA LYS A 229 -9.71 -3.82 -21.35
C LYS A 229 -10.38 -3.61 -20.01
N LEU A 230 -9.73 -2.96 -19.05
CA LEU A 230 -10.36 -2.59 -17.77
C LEU A 230 -11.53 -1.64 -18.00
N ILE A 231 -11.38 -0.63 -18.87
CA ILE A 231 -12.49 0.24 -19.28
C ILE A 231 -13.64 -0.57 -19.91
N SER A 232 -13.32 -1.52 -20.80
CA SER A 232 -14.30 -2.43 -21.39
C SER A 232 -14.94 -3.41 -20.38
N ALA A 233 -14.35 -3.63 -19.22
CA ALA A 233 -14.92 -4.44 -18.14
C ALA A 233 -15.77 -3.63 -17.14
N LEU A 234 -15.64 -2.29 -17.12
CA LEU A 234 -16.43 -1.43 -16.24
C LEU A 234 -17.91 -1.37 -16.65
N SER A 235 -18.77 -1.04 -15.69
CA SER A 235 -20.14 -0.65 -15.96
C SER A 235 -20.21 0.73 -16.61
N PHE A 236 -21.38 1.07 -17.13
CA PHE A 236 -21.72 2.46 -17.45
C PHE A 236 -21.49 3.34 -16.22
N GLN A 237 -20.79 4.46 -16.40
CA GLN A 237 -20.32 5.39 -15.36
C GLN A 237 -19.46 4.74 -14.26
N GLY A 238 -18.84 3.59 -14.56
CA GLY A 238 -17.89 2.97 -13.66
C GLY A 238 -16.66 3.85 -13.43
N THR A 239 -15.95 3.64 -12.33
CA THR A 239 -14.74 4.40 -11.98
C THR A 239 -13.55 3.47 -11.93
N VAL A 240 -12.44 3.89 -12.55
CA VAL A 240 -11.13 3.28 -12.34
C VAL A 240 -10.24 4.20 -11.53
N TYR A 241 -9.69 3.66 -10.45
CA TYR A 241 -8.68 4.31 -9.63
C TYR A 241 -7.30 3.80 -10.04
N LEU A 242 -6.50 4.69 -10.62
CA LEU A 242 -5.09 4.44 -10.93
C LEU A 242 -4.24 4.92 -9.75
N TYR A 243 -3.63 3.99 -9.02
CA TYR A 243 -2.84 4.29 -7.82
C TYR A 243 -1.36 3.85 -7.91
N GLY A 244 -0.95 3.34 -9.06
CA GLY A 244 0.41 2.90 -9.33
C GLY A 244 0.70 2.87 -10.82
N ALA A 245 1.97 2.62 -11.16
CA ALA A 245 2.46 2.52 -12.53
C ALA A 245 3.40 1.30 -12.65
N LEU A 246 2.86 0.09 -12.49
CA LEU A 246 3.64 -1.14 -12.60
C LEU A 246 3.97 -1.53 -14.04
N ALA A 247 3.15 -1.12 -15.01
CA ALA A 247 3.47 -1.31 -16.42
C ALA A 247 4.43 -0.22 -16.91
N GLU A 248 5.39 -0.62 -17.73
CA GLU A 248 6.25 0.31 -18.46
C GLU A 248 5.51 0.90 -19.68
N GLY A 249 5.85 2.13 -20.03
CA GLY A 249 5.32 2.82 -21.22
C GLY A 249 3.95 3.46 -21.01
N ASP A 250 3.32 3.81 -22.13
CA ASP A 250 2.09 4.58 -22.13
C ASP A 250 0.86 3.76 -21.76
N THR A 251 -0.12 4.43 -21.14
CA THR A 251 -1.45 3.88 -20.85
C THR A 251 -2.45 4.38 -21.89
N PRO A 252 -2.88 3.54 -22.87
CA PRO A 252 -3.77 3.99 -23.94
C PRO A 252 -5.18 4.30 -23.43
N ILE A 253 -5.79 5.33 -24.01
CA ILE A 253 -7.12 5.80 -23.66
C ILE A 253 -8.10 5.46 -24.80
N PRO A 254 -9.05 4.52 -24.62
CA PRO A 254 -9.94 4.07 -25.70
C PRO A 254 -11.12 5.03 -25.88
N VAL A 255 -10.89 6.12 -26.63
CA VAL A 255 -11.81 7.28 -26.72
C VAL A 255 -13.27 6.90 -27.02
N LEU A 256 -13.53 6.05 -28.02
CA LEU A 256 -14.91 5.68 -28.38
C LEU A 256 -15.60 4.88 -27.27
N GLU A 257 -14.88 3.95 -26.63
CA GLU A 257 -15.40 3.17 -25.50
C GLU A 257 -15.67 4.07 -24.29
N MET A 258 -14.80 5.05 -24.03
CA MET A 258 -15.01 6.04 -22.98
C MET A 258 -16.26 6.88 -23.23
N ILE A 259 -16.51 7.29 -24.48
CA ILE A 259 -17.74 8.02 -24.81
C ILE A 259 -18.96 7.13 -24.56
N ALA A 260 -18.90 5.86 -24.96
CA ALA A 260 -20.02 4.92 -24.79
C ALA A 260 -20.33 4.60 -23.31
N LYS A 261 -19.28 4.44 -22.49
CA LYS A 261 -19.43 4.05 -21.08
C LYS A 261 -19.43 5.21 -20.09
N MET A 262 -18.93 6.37 -20.49
CA MET A 262 -18.72 7.54 -19.63
C MET A 262 -18.00 7.20 -18.31
N PRO A 263 -16.88 6.46 -18.32
CA PRO A 263 -16.20 6.11 -17.09
C PRO A 263 -15.52 7.34 -16.47
N THR A 264 -15.32 7.29 -15.16
CA THR A 264 -14.39 8.20 -14.47
C THR A 264 -13.03 7.53 -14.36
N ILE A 265 -11.97 8.21 -14.82
CA ILE A 265 -10.58 7.80 -14.56
C ILE A 265 -10.03 8.75 -13.49
N LYS A 266 -9.64 8.20 -12.35
CA LYS A 266 -9.16 8.98 -11.21
C LYS A 266 -7.79 8.50 -10.76
N ALA A 267 -6.81 9.39 -10.78
CA ALA A 267 -5.55 9.14 -10.09
C ALA A 267 -5.79 9.11 -8.58
N HIS A 268 -5.12 8.22 -7.87
CA HIS A 268 -5.25 8.04 -6.44
C HIS A 268 -3.89 8.01 -5.76
N ASN A 269 -3.76 8.77 -4.67
CA ASN A 269 -2.57 8.83 -3.84
C ASN A 269 -3.00 8.71 -2.38
N VAL A 270 -2.35 7.85 -1.61
CA VAL A 270 -2.65 7.65 -0.18
C VAL A 270 -2.56 8.94 0.63
N TRP A 271 -1.70 9.89 0.22
CA TRP A 271 -1.57 11.20 0.86
C TRP A 271 -2.83 12.06 0.78
N LEU A 272 -3.73 11.79 -0.16
CA LEU A 272 -5.04 12.44 -0.22
C LEU A 272 -5.84 12.21 1.08
N THR A 273 -5.67 11.04 1.71
CA THR A 273 -6.27 10.70 2.99
C THR A 273 -5.31 10.98 4.14
N THR A 274 -4.04 10.59 4.03
CA THR A 274 -3.10 10.63 5.17
C THR A 274 -2.45 11.99 5.42
N GLY A 275 -2.42 12.88 4.43
CA GLY A 275 -1.91 14.24 4.56
C GLY A 275 -2.89 15.22 5.22
N ASP A 276 -4.17 14.85 5.31
CA ASP A 276 -5.23 15.65 5.95
C ASP A 276 -5.67 14.97 7.25
N GLU A 277 -5.50 15.66 8.38
CA GLU A 277 -5.85 15.11 9.70
C GLU A 277 -7.33 14.69 9.80
N THR A 278 -8.24 15.48 9.22
CA THR A 278 -9.69 15.23 9.29
C THR A 278 -10.11 13.99 8.51
N ARG A 279 -9.28 13.54 7.56
CA ARG A 279 -9.49 12.32 6.77
C ARG A 279 -8.70 11.15 7.31
N ARG A 280 -7.47 11.40 7.78
CA ARG A 280 -6.59 10.40 8.38
C ARG A 280 -7.20 9.77 9.62
N GLN A 281 -7.82 10.55 10.50
CA GLN A 281 -8.38 10.00 11.75
C GLN A 281 -9.49 8.97 11.48
N PRO A 282 -10.55 9.25 10.69
CA PRO A 282 -11.54 8.24 10.31
C PRO A 282 -10.94 7.01 9.62
N ALA A 283 -9.90 7.19 8.80
CA ALA A 283 -9.20 6.09 8.15
C ALA A 283 -8.52 5.16 9.14
N VAL A 284 -7.81 5.73 10.12
CA VAL A 284 -7.18 4.97 11.21
C VAL A 284 -8.22 4.23 12.03
N GLU A 285 -9.32 4.88 12.41
CA GLU A 285 -10.40 4.26 13.18
C GLU A 285 -11.06 3.10 12.42
N PHE A 286 -11.31 3.26 11.12
CA PHE A 286 -11.85 2.20 10.26
C PHE A 286 -10.95 0.96 10.27
N ILE A 287 -9.65 1.15 10.08
CA ILE A 287 -8.66 0.07 10.03
C ILE A 287 -8.55 -0.62 11.39
N VAL A 288 -8.38 0.14 12.47
CA VAL A 288 -8.29 -0.41 13.84
C VAL A 288 -9.54 -1.22 14.19
N LYS A 289 -10.73 -0.72 13.86
CA LYS A 289 -11.99 -1.46 14.08
C LYS A 289 -12.07 -2.73 13.24
N GLY A 290 -11.60 -2.69 11.99
CA GLY A 290 -11.54 -3.86 11.11
C GLY A 290 -10.59 -4.93 11.62
N LEU A 291 -9.40 -4.53 12.10
CA LEU A 291 -8.42 -5.42 12.74
C LEU A 291 -9.00 -6.06 14.01
N ALA A 292 -9.59 -5.25 14.90
CA ALA A 292 -10.16 -5.73 16.16
C ALA A 292 -11.30 -6.76 15.97
N ARG A 293 -12.05 -6.66 14.85
CA ARG A 293 -13.11 -7.61 14.49
C ARG A 293 -12.59 -8.83 13.71
N GLY A 294 -11.30 -8.85 13.36
CA GLY A 294 -10.73 -9.84 12.46
C GLY A 294 -11.23 -9.77 11.02
N ALA A 295 -11.88 -8.67 10.63
CA ALA A 295 -12.35 -8.45 9.26
C ALA A 295 -11.20 -7.98 8.35
N LEU A 296 -10.21 -7.30 8.93
CA LEU A 296 -8.96 -6.93 8.27
C LEU A 296 -7.82 -7.69 8.94
N LYS A 297 -6.93 -8.28 8.13
CA LYS A 297 -5.75 -9.02 8.60
C LYS A 297 -4.58 -8.79 7.63
N PRO A 298 -3.40 -8.34 8.12
CA PRO A 298 -2.22 -8.28 7.26
C PRO A 298 -1.83 -9.70 6.83
N VAL A 299 -1.41 -9.84 5.58
CA VAL A 299 -0.86 -11.10 5.05
C VAL A 299 0.62 -10.86 4.79
N ILE A 300 1.47 -11.53 5.56
CA ILE A 300 2.93 -11.45 5.43
C ILE A 300 3.39 -12.60 4.55
N ASP A 301 4.03 -12.26 3.44
CA ASP A 301 4.62 -13.21 2.51
C ASP A 301 5.96 -13.74 3.03
N ARG A 302 6.81 -12.82 3.50
CA ARG A 302 8.17 -13.12 3.91
C ARG A 302 8.71 -12.08 4.88
N THR A 303 9.51 -12.56 5.82
CA THR A 303 10.30 -11.74 6.74
C THR A 303 11.78 -11.89 6.43
N PHE A 304 12.50 -10.78 6.42
CA PHE A 304 13.95 -10.68 6.31
C PHE A 304 14.53 -9.99 7.55
N THR A 305 15.86 -9.97 7.66
CA THR A 305 16.60 -9.19 8.66
C THR A 305 17.07 -7.86 8.07
N PHE A 306 17.34 -6.88 8.93
CA PHE A 306 17.73 -5.54 8.49
C PHE A 306 18.96 -5.53 7.59
N ASP A 307 19.92 -6.44 7.84
CA ASP A 307 21.17 -6.58 7.08
C ASP A 307 20.96 -7.07 5.63
N GLU A 308 19.77 -7.57 5.28
CA GLU A 308 19.42 -8.12 3.96
C GLU A 308 18.69 -7.10 3.06
N MET A 309 18.78 -5.80 3.35
CA MET A 309 17.97 -4.78 2.65
C MET A 309 18.12 -4.76 1.11
N PRO A 310 19.32 -4.94 0.53
CA PRO A 310 19.45 -5.09 -0.93
C PRO A 310 18.66 -6.29 -1.48
N GLU A 311 18.72 -7.44 -0.80
CA GLU A 311 18.01 -8.68 -1.15
C GLU A 311 16.50 -8.51 -1.00
N VAL A 312 16.04 -7.79 0.03
CA VAL A 312 14.63 -7.42 0.23
C VAL A 312 14.08 -6.68 -0.99
N HIS A 313 14.83 -5.69 -1.49
CA HIS A 313 14.43 -4.94 -2.69
C HIS A 313 14.47 -5.79 -3.95
N ARG A 314 15.48 -6.67 -4.13
CA ARG A 314 15.50 -7.63 -5.25
C ARG A 314 14.27 -8.55 -5.20
N TYR A 315 13.91 -9.04 -4.03
CA TYR A 315 12.74 -9.89 -3.84
C TYR A 315 11.43 -9.16 -4.16
N LEU A 316 11.27 -7.92 -3.68
CA LEU A 316 10.12 -7.06 -3.98
C LEU A 316 9.95 -6.83 -5.49
N GLU A 317 11.05 -6.62 -6.21
CA GLU A 317 11.07 -6.29 -7.64
C GLU A 317 10.80 -7.51 -8.55
N ASN A 318 10.98 -8.73 -8.03
CA ASN A 318 10.65 -9.97 -8.75
C ASN A 318 9.13 -10.20 -8.92
N ASN A 319 8.25 -9.42 -8.25
CA ASN A 319 6.79 -9.50 -8.36
C ASN A 319 6.17 -10.87 -7.99
N GLY A 320 6.91 -11.72 -7.27
CA GLY A 320 6.49 -13.08 -6.92
C GLY A 320 5.62 -13.15 -5.66
N GLN A 321 5.73 -12.17 -4.78
CA GLN A 321 5.15 -12.19 -3.43
C GLN A 321 3.62 -12.33 -3.40
N PHE A 322 3.12 -12.88 -2.29
CA PHE A 322 1.72 -12.93 -1.93
C PHE A 322 1.52 -12.18 -0.59
N GLY A 323 1.27 -10.88 -0.66
CA GLY A 323 1.16 -10.02 0.51
C GLY A 323 2.38 -9.14 0.77
N LYS A 324 2.64 -8.87 2.04
CA LYS A 324 3.62 -7.88 2.53
C LYS A 324 4.98 -8.54 2.77
N ILE A 325 6.04 -7.80 2.42
CA ILE A 325 7.41 -8.14 2.82
C ILE A 325 7.74 -7.30 4.06
N VAL A 326 8.31 -7.95 5.08
CA VAL A 326 8.67 -7.32 6.35
C VAL A 326 10.15 -7.50 6.61
N VAL A 327 10.76 -6.49 7.23
CA VAL A 327 12.14 -6.55 7.71
C VAL A 327 12.15 -6.38 9.21
N THR A 328 12.79 -7.31 9.93
CA THR A 328 13.00 -7.24 11.38
C THR A 328 14.30 -6.52 11.70
N VAL A 329 14.30 -5.72 12.78
CA VAL A 329 15.38 -4.81 13.17
C VAL A 329 15.83 -5.06 14.60
#